data_AF-A0AAD7GQE0-F1
#
_entry.id   AF-A0AAD7GQE0-F1
#
_cell.length_a   1.000
_cell.length_b   1.000
_cell.length_c   1.000
_cell.angle_alpha   90.00
_cell.angle_beta   90.00
_cell.angle_gamma   90.00
#
_symmetry.space_group_name_H-M   'P 1'
#
loop_
_entity.id
_entity.type
_entity.pdbx_description
1 polymer ?
#
loop_
_entity_poly.entity_id
_entity_poly.type
_entity_poly.pdbx_seq_one_letter_code
_entity_poly.pdbx_strand_id
1 'polypeptide(L)'
;MTTDFRTDFKTAVKQEEWYLRRVYPTPKDIPSCTNHLDTYFACNTIRNLVKSMYRYGHLREDCSEKWAEYKFCLSLKWMDMDERRDAWIRRKAIWWAKRRLGKSSEDVWQVREEPLQNFPRLIDPVQYLKERPQEYM
;
A
#
# COMPACT_ATOMS: atom_id res chain seq x y z
N MET A 1 29.94 10.11 -0.44
CA MET A 1 29.41 9.86 0.92
C MET A 1 27.91 10.06 0.87
N THR A 2 27.14 9.00 0.68
CA THR A 2 25.68 9.06 0.73
C THR A 2 25.26 8.97 2.19
N THR A 3 24.88 10.08 2.79
CA THR A 3 24.28 10.10 4.13
C THR A 3 22.89 9.45 4.03
N ASP A 4 22.75 8.25 4.59
CA ASP A 4 21.46 7.58 4.72
C ASP A 4 20.61 8.34 5.74
N PHE A 5 19.70 9.18 5.28
CA PHE A 5 18.75 9.96 6.10
C PHE A 5 17.54 9.11 6.52
N ARG A 6 17.73 7.81 6.80
CA ARG A 6 16.61 6.95 7.19
C ARG A 6 16.05 7.37 8.54
N THR A 7 14.78 7.75 8.56
CA THR A 7 14.08 8.11 9.79
C THR A 7 13.93 6.89 10.70
N ASP A 8 14.16 7.06 12.00
CA ASP A 8 13.96 5.99 12.99
C ASP A 8 12.48 5.56 13.04
N PHE A 9 12.23 4.28 13.27
CA PHE A 9 10.89 3.69 13.32
C PHE A 9 10.00 4.38 14.34
N LYS A 10 10.53 4.69 15.53
CA LYS A 10 9.76 5.39 16.58
C LYS A 10 9.37 6.79 16.14
N THR A 11 10.25 7.47 15.42
CA THR A 11 10.00 8.81 14.87
C THR A 11 8.93 8.76 13.79
N ALA A 12 9.00 7.79 12.88
CA ALA A 12 7.98 7.58 11.86
C ALA A 12 6.59 7.30 12.48
N VAL A 13 6.51 6.44 13.50
CA VAL A 13 5.23 6.17 14.20
C VAL A 13 4.66 7.45 14.81
N LYS A 14 5.47 8.27 15.49
CA LYS A 14 5.00 9.55 16.07
C LYS A 14 4.47 10.52 15.02
N GLN A 15 5.14 10.60 13.85
CA GLN A 15 4.68 11.42 12.73
C GLN A 15 3.32 10.94 12.20
N GLU A 16 3.18 9.62 12.01
CA GLU A 16 1.92 9.01 11.56
C GLU A 16 0.78 9.18 12.58
N GLU A 17 1.05 9.01 13.88
CA GLU A 17 0.06 9.26 14.94
C GLU A 17 -0.41 10.72 14.91
N TRP A 18 0.51 11.68 14.80
CA TRP A 18 0.17 13.10 14.72
C TRP A 18 -0.69 13.42 13.50
N TYR A 19 -0.39 12.81 12.35
CA TYR A 19 -1.17 12.97 11.13
C TYR A 19 -2.56 12.35 11.27
N LEU A 20 -2.64 11.09 11.72
CA LEU A 20 -3.91 10.37 11.88
C LEU A 20 -4.83 11.02 12.90
N ARG A 21 -4.30 11.60 13.99
CA ARG A 21 -5.11 12.37 14.96
C ARG A 21 -5.79 13.59 14.33
N ARG A 22 -5.19 14.19 13.30
CA ARG A 22 -5.78 15.32 12.55
C ARG A 22 -6.78 14.87 11.49
N VAL A 23 -6.51 13.74 10.83
CA VAL A 23 -7.42 13.18 9.81
C VAL A 23 -8.69 12.61 10.44
N TYR A 24 -8.56 12.01 11.63
CA TYR A 24 -9.67 11.39 12.36
C TYR A 24 -9.88 12.11 13.70
N PRO A 25 -10.40 13.35 13.73
CA PRO A 25 -10.50 14.14 14.94
C PRO A 25 -11.44 13.53 15.98
N THR A 26 -12.52 12.87 15.57
CA THR A 26 -13.54 12.34 16.47
C THR A 26 -13.61 10.81 16.46
N PRO A 27 -14.18 10.17 17.51
CA PRO A 27 -14.40 8.72 17.53
C PRO A 27 -15.37 8.19 16.47
N LYS A 28 -16.20 9.06 15.90
CA LYS A 28 -17.16 8.70 14.84
C LYS A 28 -16.51 8.55 13.47
N ASP A 29 -15.33 9.13 13.28
CA ASP A 29 -14.60 9.09 12.00
C ASP A 29 -13.90 7.74 11.76
N ILE A 30 -13.87 6.87 12.78
CA ILE A 30 -13.21 5.57 12.73
C ILE A 30 -14.18 4.51 12.23
N PRO A 31 -13.74 3.60 11.35
CA PRO A 31 -14.59 2.52 10.85
C PRO A 31 -15.15 1.64 11.97
N SER A 32 -16.41 1.24 11.82
CA SER A 32 -17.04 0.24 12.68
C SER A 32 -16.45 -1.15 12.42
N CYS A 33 -16.70 -2.09 13.35
CA CYS A 33 -16.28 -3.48 13.16
C CYS A 33 -17.01 -4.15 11.98
N THR A 34 -18.23 -3.71 11.65
CA THR A 34 -18.94 -4.17 10.45
C THR A 34 -18.19 -3.75 9.18
N ASN A 35 -17.70 -2.51 9.11
CA ASN A 35 -16.90 -2.06 7.97
C ASN A 35 -15.63 -2.92 7.81
N HIS A 36 -14.97 -3.29 8.93
CA HIS A 36 -13.82 -4.19 8.88
C HIS A 36 -14.21 -5.60 8.39
N LEU A 37 -15.36 -6.12 8.81
CA LEU A 37 -15.88 -7.40 8.34
C LEU A 37 -16.19 -7.36 6.83
N ASP A 38 -16.83 -6.30 6.35
CA ASP A 38 -17.15 -6.11 4.94
C ASP A 38 -15.87 -6.02 4.10
N THR A 39 -14.83 -5.34 4.59
CA THR A 39 -13.53 -5.32 3.90
C THR A 39 -12.86 -6.70 3.83
N TYR A 40 -13.06 -7.56 4.83
CA TYR A 40 -12.58 -8.94 4.81
C TYR A 40 -13.35 -9.78 3.78
N PHE A 41 -14.68 -9.70 3.75
CA PHE A 41 -15.45 -10.42 2.74
C PHE A 41 -15.18 -9.91 1.34
N ALA A 42 -15.07 -8.60 1.15
CA ALA A 42 -14.70 -7.99 -0.12
C ALA A 42 -13.35 -8.50 -0.63
N CYS A 43 -12.37 -8.72 0.26
CA CYS A 43 -11.08 -9.29 -0.09
C CYS A 43 -11.23 -10.69 -0.72
N ASN A 44 -12.14 -11.52 -0.22
CA ASN A 44 -12.37 -12.89 -0.70
C ASN A 44 -13.29 -12.99 -1.94
N THR A 45 -13.60 -11.86 -2.60
CA THR A 45 -14.47 -11.87 -3.77
C THR A 45 -13.75 -12.36 -5.02
N ILE A 46 -14.50 -13.01 -5.94
CA ILE A 46 -13.98 -13.53 -7.22
C ILE A 46 -13.23 -12.44 -8.01
N ARG A 47 -13.72 -11.19 -7.97
CA ARG A 47 -13.09 -10.07 -8.66
C ARG A 47 -11.64 -9.86 -8.22
N ASN A 48 -11.38 -9.98 -6.92
CA ASN A 48 -10.03 -9.84 -6.41
C ASN A 48 -9.21 -11.08 -6.81
N LEU A 49 -9.77 -12.29 -6.64
CA LEU A 49 -9.07 -13.54 -6.99
C LEU A 49 -8.57 -13.53 -8.44
N VAL A 50 -9.39 -13.04 -9.38
CA VAL A 50 -9.00 -12.85 -10.80
C VAL A 50 -7.88 -11.83 -10.95
N LYS A 51 -7.91 -10.71 -10.22
CA LYS A 51 -6.81 -9.73 -10.24
C LYS A 51 -5.52 -10.30 -9.66
N SER A 52 -5.59 -11.09 -8.61
CA SER A 52 -4.42 -11.80 -8.06
C SER A 52 -3.83 -12.74 -9.10
N MET A 53 -4.68 -13.52 -9.76
CA MET A 53 -4.25 -14.43 -10.83
C MET A 53 -3.57 -13.65 -11.97
N TYR A 54 -4.16 -12.54 -12.42
CA TYR A 54 -3.58 -11.71 -13.48
C TYR A 54 -2.23 -11.09 -13.09
N ARG A 55 -2.10 -10.56 -11.87
CA ARG A 55 -0.88 -9.85 -11.44
C ARG A 55 0.26 -10.77 -11.03
N TYR A 56 -0.06 -11.89 -10.39
CA TYR A 56 0.93 -12.75 -9.74
C TYR A 56 0.97 -14.17 -10.31
N GLY A 57 0.01 -14.56 -11.15
CA GLY A 57 -0.06 -15.90 -11.75
C GLY A 57 -0.57 -17.00 -10.82
N HIS A 58 -1.13 -16.66 -9.66
CA HIS A 58 -1.75 -17.61 -8.72
C HIS A 58 -2.75 -16.89 -7.81
N LEU A 59 -3.61 -17.68 -7.17
CA LEU A 59 -4.53 -17.21 -6.14
C LEU A 59 -3.72 -16.92 -4.87
N ARG A 60 -3.31 -15.66 -4.71
CA ARG A 60 -2.39 -15.19 -3.67
C ARG A 60 -3.08 -14.31 -2.63
N GLU A 61 -4.40 -14.36 -2.55
CA GLU A 61 -5.16 -13.46 -1.70
C GLU A 61 -5.09 -13.85 -0.22
N ASP A 62 -4.00 -13.42 0.40
CA ASP A 62 -3.80 -13.45 1.85
C ASP A 62 -4.65 -12.34 2.51
N CYS A 63 -5.93 -12.63 2.71
CA CYS A 63 -6.86 -11.74 3.43
C CYS A 63 -6.65 -11.75 4.97
N SER A 64 -5.57 -12.37 5.45
CA SER A 64 -5.24 -12.54 6.88
C SER A 64 -5.07 -11.20 7.61
N GLU A 65 -4.50 -10.20 6.94
CA GLU A 65 -4.34 -8.86 7.51
C GLU A 65 -5.71 -8.21 7.77
N LYS A 66 -6.65 -8.32 6.82
CA LYS A 66 -8.01 -7.78 6.99
C LYS A 66 -8.77 -8.50 8.10
N TRP A 67 -8.57 -9.81 8.22
CA TRP A 67 -9.11 -10.59 9.33
C TRP A 67 -8.54 -10.16 10.69
N ALA A 68 -7.23 -9.88 10.75
CA ALA A 68 -6.60 -9.39 11.96
C ALA A 68 -7.13 -8.01 12.39
N GLU A 69 -7.43 -7.12 11.45
CA GLU A 69 -8.07 -5.82 11.73
C GLU A 69 -9.48 -6.00 12.32
N TYR A 70 -10.26 -6.93 11.78
CA TYR A 70 -11.58 -7.26 12.32
C TYR A 70 -11.49 -7.80 13.75
N LYS A 71 -10.62 -8.79 14.01
CA LYS A 71 -10.40 -9.31 15.37
C LYS A 71 -9.94 -8.23 16.34
N PHE A 72 -9.06 -7.35 15.89
CA PHE A 72 -8.61 -6.22 16.69
C PHE A 72 -9.77 -5.30 17.05
N CYS A 73 -10.64 -4.96 16.09
CA CYS A 73 -11.84 -4.15 16.38
C CYS A 73 -12.74 -4.82 17.43
N LEU A 74 -12.97 -6.13 17.32
CA LEU A 74 -13.74 -6.88 18.32
C LEU A 74 -13.10 -6.86 19.72
N SER A 75 -11.77 -6.90 19.80
CA SER A 75 -11.06 -6.83 21.08
C SER A 75 -11.23 -5.49 21.80
N LEU A 76 -11.51 -4.40 21.06
CA LEU A 76 -11.72 -3.05 21.60
C LEU A 76 -13.20 -2.76 21.91
N LYS A 77 -14.12 -3.71 21.71
CA LYS A 77 -15.57 -3.47 21.82
C LYS A 77 -16.00 -2.96 23.21
N TRP A 78 -15.29 -3.36 24.25
CA TRP A 78 -15.60 -3.03 25.65
C TRP A 78 -14.91 -1.77 26.16
N MET A 79 -14.05 -1.14 25.35
CA MET A 79 -13.36 0.10 25.72
C MET A 79 -14.24 1.32 25.46
N ASP A 80 -13.89 2.42 26.12
CA ASP A 80 -14.52 3.71 25.81
C ASP A 80 -14.23 4.12 24.35
N MET A 81 -15.10 4.97 23.80
CA MET A 81 -15.02 5.42 22.41
C MET A 81 -13.71 6.19 22.12
N ASP A 82 -13.22 6.98 23.06
CA ASP A 82 -11.96 7.71 22.92
C ASP A 82 -10.75 6.78 23.05
N GLU A 83 -10.79 5.82 23.96
CA GLU A 83 -9.75 4.81 24.11
C GLU A 83 -9.65 3.90 22.88
N ARG A 84 -10.80 3.48 22.34
CA ARG A 84 -10.89 2.71 21.10
C ARG A 84 -10.27 3.48 19.95
N ARG A 85 -10.53 4.80 19.88
CA ARG A 85 -9.94 5.67 18.87
C ARG A 85 -8.42 5.71 18.97
N ASP A 86 -7.90 5.94 20.15
CA ASP A 86 -6.46 6.07 20.37
C ASP A 86 -5.72 4.75 20.10
N ALA A 87 -6.31 3.62 20.52
CA ALA A 87 -5.78 2.28 20.20
C ALA A 87 -5.77 2.00 18.68
N TRP A 88 -6.83 2.38 17.98
CA TRP A 88 -6.93 2.24 16.52
C TRP A 88 -5.91 3.12 15.80
N ILE A 89 -5.77 4.39 16.17
CA ILE A 89 -4.79 5.33 15.61
C ILE A 89 -3.38 4.77 15.78
N ARG A 90 -3.02 4.30 16.98
CA ARG A 90 -1.69 3.75 17.26
C ARG A 90 -1.38 2.54 16.39
N ARG A 91 -2.32 1.60 16.25
CA ARG A 91 -2.15 0.43 15.38
C ARG A 91 -1.97 0.84 13.91
N LYS A 92 -2.75 1.80 13.43
CA LYS A 92 -2.65 2.34 12.07
C LYS A 92 -1.33 3.07 11.84
N ALA A 93 -0.86 3.85 12.80
CA ALA A 93 0.42 4.53 12.72
C ALA A 93 1.59 3.56 12.60
N ILE A 94 1.58 2.48 13.39
CA ILE A 94 2.57 1.39 13.30
C ILE A 94 2.54 0.75 11.91
N TRP A 95 1.35 0.50 11.36
CA TRP A 95 1.19 -0.09 10.04
C TRP A 95 1.73 0.82 8.92
N TRP A 96 1.41 2.12 8.97
CA TRP A 96 1.90 3.11 8.02
C TRP A 96 3.41 3.32 8.13
N ALA A 97 3.96 3.38 9.35
CA ALA A 97 5.39 3.48 9.60
C ALA A 97 6.15 2.28 9.00
N LYS A 98 5.64 1.06 9.18
CA LYS A 98 6.21 -0.15 8.55
C LYS A 98 6.21 -0.07 7.02
N ARG A 99 5.15 0.47 6.42
CA ARG A 99 5.08 0.67 4.96
C ARG A 99 6.03 1.75 4.47
N ARG A 100 6.12 2.88 5.15
CA ARG A 100 7.04 3.98 4.80
C ARG A 100 8.51 3.57 4.89
N LEU A 101 8.86 2.78 5.90
CA LEU A 101 10.24 2.32 6.11
C LEU A 101 10.55 1.02 5.38
N GLY A 102 9.52 0.36 4.83
CA GLY A 102 9.66 -0.80 3.96
C GLY A 102 10.45 -0.46 2.69
N LYS A 103 10.71 -1.49 1.87
CA LYS A 103 11.50 -1.32 0.66
C LYS A 103 10.82 -0.35 -0.30
N SER A 104 11.50 0.74 -0.64
CA SER A 104 11.06 1.72 -1.63
C SER A 104 11.55 1.31 -3.02
N SER A 105 10.92 1.83 -4.09
CA SER A 105 11.49 1.75 -5.43
C SER A 105 12.87 2.41 -5.49
N GLU A 106 13.12 3.42 -4.66
CA GLU A 106 14.42 4.10 -4.55
C GLU A 106 15.53 3.20 -3.99
N ASP A 107 15.18 2.12 -3.29
CA ASP A 107 16.16 1.11 -2.83
C ASP A 107 16.66 0.24 -4.00
N VAL A 108 15.90 0.17 -5.09
CA VAL A 108 16.20 -0.64 -6.28
C VAL A 108 16.68 0.22 -7.43
N TRP A 109 16.11 1.42 -7.58
CA TRP A 109 16.31 2.32 -8.70
C TRP A 109 16.96 3.61 -8.22
N GLN A 110 18.10 3.96 -8.79
CA GLN A 110 18.72 5.26 -8.58
C GLN A 110 18.10 6.30 -9.52
N VAL A 111 17.94 7.53 -9.01
CA VAL A 111 17.51 8.66 -9.84
C VAL A 111 18.57 8.89 -10.91
N ARG A 112 18.13 9.05 -12.17
CA ARG A 112 19.03 9.39 -13.27
C ARG A 112 19.46 10.84 -13.14
N GLU A 113 20.78 11.05 -13.15
CA GLU A 113 21.36 12.40 -13.20
C GLU A 113 21.26 13.00 -14.61
N GLU A 114 21.32 12.15 -15.64
CA GLU A 114 21.28 12.56 -17.04
C GLU A 114 20.05 12.00 -17.78
N PRO A 115 19.50 12.76 -18.76
CA PRO A 115 18.45 12.26 -19.62
C PRO A 115 18.95 11.09 -20.47
N LEU A 116 18.05 10.16 -20.81
CA LEU A 116 18.38 9.05 -21.68
C LEU A 116 18.71 9.56 -23.09
N GLN A 117 19.88 9.17 -23.59
CA GLN A 117 20.28 9.47 -24.97
C GLN A 117 19.34 8.74 -25.94
N ASN A 118 18.81 9.47 -26.93
CA ASN A 118 17.93 8.93 -27.97
C ASN A 118 16.65 8.24 -27.45
N PHE A 119 16.02 8.79 -26.41
CA PHE A 119 14.73 8.31 -25.89
C PHE A 119 13.65 9.41 -25.87
N PRO A 120 12.40 9.12 -26.32
CA PRO A 120 12.02 7.91 -27.05
C PRO A 120 12.78 7.83 -28.38
N ARG A 121 13.10 6.62 -28.86
CA ARG A 121 13.67 6.48 -30.20
C ARG A 121 12.67 7.08 -31.18
N LEU A 122 13.12 8.03 -32.00
CA LEU A 122 12.35 8.47 -33.15
C LEU A 122 12.38 7.31 -34.13
N ILE A 123 11.29 6.53 -34.12
CA ILE A 123 11.12 5.41 -35.03
C ILE A 123 10.66 5.99 -36.37
N ASP A 124 11.41 5.75 -37.44
CA ASP A 124 10.90 5.97 -38.79
C ASP A 124 9.78 4.95 -39.05
N PRO A 125 8.53 5.37 -39.33
CA PRO A 125 7.43 4.46 -39.61
C PRO A 125 7.75 3.45 -40.72
N VAL A 126 8.55 3.86 -41.72
CA VAL A 126 8.94 2.99 -42.84
C VAL A 126 9.90 1.90 -42.37
N GLN A 127 10.83 2.22 -41.48
CA GLN A 127 11.78 1.24 -40.92
C GLN A 127 11.09 0.29 -39.93
N TYR A 128 10.19 0.80 -39.09
CA TYR A 128 9.38 -0.01 -38.18
C TYR A 128 8.56 -1.08 -38.90
N LEU A 129 7.94 -0.74 -40.02
CA LEU A 129 7.12 -1.66 -40.80
C LEU A 129 7.96 -2.74 -41.48
N LYS A 130 9.23 -2.46 -41.81
CA LYS A 130 10.17 -3.44 -42.38
C LYS A 130 10.74 -4.39 -41.33
N GLU A 131 10.99 -3.91 -40.12
CA GLU A 131 11.56 -4.70 -39.01
C GLU A 131 10.48 -5.45 -38.20
N ARG A 132 9.19 -5.14 -38.41
CA ARG A 132 8.07 -5.83 -37.75
C ARG A 132 8.11 -7.33 -38.09
N PRO A 133 8.24 -8.23 -37.09
CA PRO A 133 8.09 -9.66 -37.33
C PRO A 133 6.71 -9.95 -37.92
N GLN A 134 6.65 -10.68 -39.04
CA GLN A 134 5.40 -11.08 -39.71
C GLN A 134 4.60 -12.15 -38.94
N GLU A 135 5.04 -12.55 -37.75
CA GLU A 135 4.49 -13.67 -36.97
C GLU A 135 3.08 -13.40 -36.38
N TYR A 136 2.51 -12.21 -36.61
CA TYR A 136 1.17 -11.82 -36.14
C TYR A 136 0.26 -11.35 -37.28
N MET A 137 0.27 -12.04 -38.41
CA MET A 137 -0.76 -11.94 -39.45
C MET A 137 -1.49 -13.28 -39.59
#